data_AF-A0AAD3R7N1-F1
#
_entry.id   AF-A0AAD3R7N1-F1
#
_cell.length_a   1.000
_cell.length_b   1.000
_cell.length_c   1.000
_cell.angle_alpha   90.00
_cell.angle_beta   90.00
_cell.angle_gamma   90.00
#
_symmetry.space_group_name_H-M   'P 1'
#
loop_
_entity.id
_entity.type
_entity.pdbx_description
1 polymer ?
#
loop_
_entity_poly.entity_id
_entity_poly.type
_entity_poly.pdbx_seq_one_letter_code
_entity_poly.pdbx_strand_id
1 'polypeptide(L)'
;MEWLWLSPTDTEPVVFPDQGSLSSHRQHGDGTFSLSSHLTVPPSVSPGTKIICVVSHLALDAPLYMSIVVESPETDSYWWFLGFLIITVLFFYQVMR
;
A
#
# COMPACT_ATOMS: atom_id res chain seq x y z
N MET A 1 -17.91 -19.73 16.09
CA MET A 1 -17.65 -19.20 14.74
C MET A 1 -16.15 -19.13 14.59
N GLU A 2 -15.54 -20.09 13.89
CA GLU A 2 -14.10 -20.10 13.66
C GLU A 2 -13.83 -19.44 12.32
N TRP A 3 -13.18 -18.28 12.35
CA TRP A 3 -12.77 -17.57 11.15
C TRP A 3 -11.53 -18.29 10.60
N LEU A 4 -11.75 -19.16 9.61
CA LEU A 4 -10.68 -19.91 8.97
C LEU A 4 -9.92 -18.98 8.02
N TRP A 5 -8.62 -18.82 8.26
CA TRP A 5 -7.71 -18.35 7.23
C TRP A 5 -7.75 -19.37 6.09
N LEU A 6 -8.30 -18.97 4.95
CA LEU A 6 -8.24 -19.78 3.73
C LEU A 6 -6.96 -19.40 3.01
N SER A 7 -6.09 -20.40 2.79
CA SER A 7 -4.95 -20.21 1.88
C SER A 7 -5.45 -19.82 0.50
N PRO A 8 -4.68 -19.03 -0.28
CA PRO A 8 -4.97 -18.80 -1.69
C PRO A 8 -5.25 -20.14 -2.37
N THR A 9 -6.37 -20.24 -3.08
CA THR A 9 -6.67 -21.45 -3.86
C THR A 9 -5.65 -21.56 -5.00
N ASP A 10 -5.29 -22.76 -5.47
CA ASP A 10 -4.28 -23.00 -6.54
C ASP A 10 -4.50 -22.20 -7.84
N THR A 11 -5.67 -21.57 -8.02
CA THR A 11 -6.00 -20.70 -9.17
C THR A 11 -5.62 -19.22 -8.93
N GLU A 12 -5.46 -18.79 -7.69
CA GLU A 12 -5.06 -17.44 -7.33
C GLU A 12 -3.52 -17.35 -7.33
N PRO A 13 -2.94 -16.29 -7.91
CA PRO A 13 -1.49 -16.11 -7.86
C PRO A 13 -1.06 -16.05 -6.39
N VAL A 14 -0.02 -16.81 -6.04
CA VAL A 14 0.61 -16.71 -4.71
C VAL A 14 1.28 -15.34 -4.63
N VAL A 15 0.56 -14.38 -4.05
CA VAL A 15 1.04 -13.01 -3.92
C VAL A 15 2.00 -12.96 -2.73
N PHE A 16 3.29 -12.83 -3.04
CA PHE A 16 4.39 -12.53 -2.12
C PHE A 16 4.44 -13.42 -0.86
N PRO A 17 5.17 -14.56 -0.89
CA PRO A 17 5.31 -15.40 0.29
C PRO A 17 5.80 -14.57 1.49
N ASP A 18 5.16 -14.77 2.64
CA ASP A 18 5.46 -14.11 3.93
C ASP A 18 5.22 -12.59 4.02
N GLN A 19 4.59 -11.97 3.01
CA GLN A 19 4.33 -10.51 3.02
C GLN A 19 2.88 -10.15 3.36
N GLY A 20 2.01 -11.15 3.49
CA GLY A 20 0.63 -11.00 3.94
C GLY A 20 0.50 -11.29 5.44
N SER A 21 -0.29 -10.48 6.15
CA SER A 21 -0.70 -10.76 7.53
C SER A 21 -2.13 -10.31 7.80
N LEU A 22 -2.72 -10.87 8.85
CA LEU A 22 -4.04 -10.51 9.35
C LEU A 22 -3.92 -10.06 10.81
N SER A 23 -4.72 -9.07 11.20
CA SER A 23 -4.89 -8.74 12.61
C SER A 23 -5.64 -9.86 13.34
N SER A 24 -5.67 -9.80 14.67
CA SER A 24 -6.66 -10.56 15.43
C SER A 24 -8.06 -9.92 15.28
N HIS A 25 -9.07 -10.67 15.69
CA HIS A 25 -10.45 -10.18 15.75
C HIS A 25 -10.58 -9.14 16.86
N ARG A 26 -10.99 -7.92 16.50
CA ARG A 26 -11.31 -6.88 17.47
C ARG A 26 -12.81 -6.75 17.58
N GLN A 27 -13.35 -7.05 18.75
CA GLN A 27 -14.77 -6.89 19.03
C GLN A 27 -15.04 -5.44 19.50
N HIS A 28 -16.12 -4.84 19.00
CA HIS A 28 -16.56 -3.50 19.37
C HIS A 28 -17.70 -3.58 20.41
N GLY A 29 -17.99 -2.45 21.05
CA GLY A 29 -19.03 -2.36 22.09
C GLY A 29 -20.45 -2.64 21.59
N ASP A 30 -20.70 -2.54 20.29
CA ASP A 30 -21.95 -2.89 19.63
C ASP A 30 -22.06 -4.38 19.25
N GLY A 31 -21.04 -5.18 19.60
CA GLY A 31 -20.98 -6.61 19.30
C GLY A 31 -20.45 -6.96 17.91
N THR A 32 -20.10 -5.96 17.08
CA THR A 32 -19.49 -6.19 15.76
C THR A 32 -18.00 -6.53 15.88
N PHE A 33 -17.45 -7.15 14.84
CA PHE A 33 -16.03 -7.52 14.77
C PHE A 33 -15.34 -6.76 13.62
N SER A 34 -14.09 -6.34 13.83
CA SER A 34 -13.20 -5.91 12.75
C SER A 34 -11.99 -6.83 12.64
N LEU A 35 -11.51 -6.91 11.41
CA LEU A 35 -10.34 -7.64 10.98
C LEU A 35 -9.64 -6.79 9.91
N SER A 36 -8.32 -6.62 10.04
CA SER A 36 -7.51 -5.90 9.06
C SER A 36 -6.59 -6.87 8.35
N SER A 37 -6.52 -6.77 7.02
CA SER A 37 -5.53 -7.47 6.21
C SER A 37 -4.44 -6.50 5.78
N HIS A 38 -3.19 -6.93 5.94
CA HIS A 38 -2.00 -6.17 5.59
C HIS A 38 -1.23 -6.95 4.54
N LEU A 39 -0.87 -6.28 3.44
CA LEU A 39 0.00 -6.81 2.41
C LEU A 39 1.16 -5.83 2.22
N THR A 40 2.39 -6.32 2.42
CA THR A 40 3.59 -5.59 2.04
C THR A 40 3.83 -5.83 0.55
N VAL A 41 4.08 -4.75 -0.20
CA VAL A 41 4.31 -4.81 -1.65
C VAL A 41 5.77 -4.46 -1.90
N PRO A 42 6.58 -5.35 -2.49
CA PRO A 42 7.99 -5.07 -2.70
C PRO A 42 8.17 -4.01 -3.80
N PRO A 43 9.21 -3.16 -3.73
CA PRO A 43 9.47 -2.14 -4.76
C PRO A 43 9.74 -2.71 -6.16
N SER A 44 10.00 -4.02 -6.28
CA SER A 44 10.18 -4.72 -7.55
C SER A 44 8.89 -4.94 -8.33
N VAL A 45 7.73 -4.68 -7.72
CA VAL A 45 6.44 -4.80 -8.40
C VAL A 45 6.30 -3.72 -9.46
N SER A 46 5.89 -4.13 -10.65
CA SER A 46 5.70 -3.20 -11.77
C SER A 46 4.62 -2.15 -11.46
N PRO A 47 4.86 -0.86 -11.76
CA PRO A 47 3.79 0.13 -11.81
C PRO A 47 2.66 -0.33 -12.74
N GLY A 48 1.41 -0.02 -12.37
CA GLY A 48 0.21 -0.49 -13.05
C GLY A 48 -0.30 -1.85 -12.54
N THR A 49 0.42 -2.53 -11.67
CA THR A 49 -0.07 -3.78 -11.04
C THR A 49 -1.29 -3.50 -10.19
N LYS A 50 -2.39 -4.22 -10.45
CA LYS A 50 -3.63 -4.11 -9.69
C LYS A 50 -3.64 -5.13 -8.55
N ILE A 51 -3.69 -4.64 -7.32
CA ILE A 51 -3.82 -5.44 -6.11
C ILE A 51 -5.29 -5.43 -5.70
N ILE A 52 -5.84 -6.60 -5.40
CA ILE A 52 -7.26 -6.77 -5.09
C ILE A 52 -7.39 -7.44 -3.71
N CYS A 53 -8.12 -6.80 -2.81
CA CYS A 53 -8.58 -7.37 -1.55
C CYS A 53 -9.99 -7.93 -1.75
N VAL A 54 -10.18 -9.19 -1.43
CA VAL A 54 -11.47 -9.90 -1.56
C VAL A 54 -11.98 -10.25 -0.18
N VAL A 55 -13.20 -9.82 0.14
CA VAL A 55 -13.87 -10.13 1.41
C VAL A 55 -15.06 -11.04 1.13
N SER A 56 -14.98 -12.27 1.61
CA SER A 56 -16.07 -13.24 1.59
C SER A 56 -16.64 -13.40 2.99
N HIS A 57 -17.97 -13.28 3.14
CA HIS A 57 -18.65 -13.43 4.41
C HIS A 57 -20.03 -14.04 4.19
N LEU A 58 -20.51 -14.85 5.14
CA LEU A 58 -21.80 -15.55 5.01
C LEU A 58 -23.01 -14.63 4.90
N ALA A 59 -22.90 -13.40 5.43
CA ALA A 59 -23.95 -12.39 5.33
C ALA A 59 -23.88 -11.56 4.02
N LEU A 60 -22.91 -11.84 3.14
CA LEU A 60 -22.79 -11.24 1.83
C LEU A 60 -23.26 -12.23 0.76
N ASP A 61 -24.19 -11.81 -0.10
CA ASP A 61 -24.67 -12.63 -1.22
C ASP A 61 -23.56 -12.95 -2.23
N ALA A 62 -22.56 -12.06 -2.34
CA ALA A 62 -21.38 -12.22 -3.18
C ALA A 62 -20.14 -11.57 -2.53
N PRO A 63 -18.92 -12.01 -2.86
CA PRO A 63 -17.70 -11.41 -2.32
C PRO A 63 -17.57 -9.92 -2.67
N LEU A 64 -17.03 -9.13 -1.74
CA LEU A 64 -16.68 -7.74 -1.97
C LEU A 64 -15.26 -7.65 -2.54
N TYR A 65 -15.08 -6.80 -3.54
CA TYR A 65 -13.80 -6.59 -4.22
C TYR A 65 -13.34 -5.14 -4.05
N MET A 66 -12.20 -4.93 -3.43
CA MET A 66 -11.53 -3.64 -3.32
C MET A 66 -10.22 -3.69 -4.07
N SER A 67 -9.90 -2.68 -4.88
CA SER A 67 -8.66 -2.68 -5.66
C SER A 67 -7.88 -1.40 -5.55
N ILE A 68 -6.56 -1.54 -5.55
CA ILE A 68 -5.59 -0.45 -5.64
C ILE A 68 -4.61 -0.75 -6.76
N VAL A 69 -4.09 0.29 -7.41
CA VAL A 69 -3.09 0.17 -8.47
C VAL A 69 -1.76 0.67 -7.94
N VAL A 70 -0.69 -0.08 -8.16
CA VAL A 70 0.67 0.35 -7.82
C VAL A 70 1.06 1.49 -8.76
N GLU A 71 1.26 2.68 -8.20
CA GLU A 71 1.68 3.85 -8.97
C GLU A 71 3.19 3.83 -9.25
N SER A 72 3.61 4.62 -10.23
CA SER A 72 5.03 4.83 -10.49
C SER A 72 5.68 5.55 -9.30
N PRO A 73 6.96 5.26 -8.98
CA PRO A 73 7.66 6.00 -7.94
C PRO A 73 7.67 7.48 -8.27
N GLU A 74 7.37 8.32 -7.27
CA GLU A 74 7.50 9.77 -7.40
C GLU A 74 8.97 10.11 -7.63
N THR A 75 9.25 10.87 -8.70
CA THR A 75 10.60 11.39 -8.93
C THR A 75 10.80 12.61 -8.06
N ASP A 76 11.62 12.47 -7.01
CA ASP A 76 12.05 13.63 -6.23
C ASP A 76 12.76 14.63 -7.15
N SER A 77 12.21 15.84 -7.22
CA SER A 77 12.75 16.90 -8.08
C SER A 77 13.97 17.55 -7.42
N TYR A 78 15.14 16.94 -7.60
CA TYR A 78 16.44 17.50 -7.20
C TYR A 78 16.74 18.86 -7.86
N TRP A 79 16.04 19.18 -8.94
CA TRP A 79 16.14 20.48 -9.62
C TRP A 79 15.78 21.65 -8.71
N TRP A 80 14.85 21.46 -7.76
CA TRP A 80 14.49 22.52 -6.82
C TRP A 80 15.66 22.86 -5.88
N PHE A 81 16.34 21.84 -5.37
CA PHE A 81 17.51 22.01 -4.52
C PHE A 81 18.69 22.63 -5.28
N LEU A 82 18.92 22.20 -6.52
CA LEU A 82 19.98 22.75 -7.37
C LEU A 82 19.72 24.24 -7.69
N GLY A 83 18.47 24.58 -8.05
CA GLY A 83 18.07 25.96 -8.30
C GLY A 83 18.26 26.86 -7.07
N PHE A 84 17.85 26.38 -5.89
CA PHE A 84 18.06 27.09 -4.63
C PHE A 84 19.55 27.34 -4.34
N LEU A 85 20.40 26.34 -4.56
CA LEU A 85 21.85 26.43 -4.35
C LEU A 85 22.50 27.48 -5.27
N ILE A 86 22.12 27.50 -6.56
CA ILE A 86 22.64 28.49 -7.51
C ILE A 86 22.25 29.92 -7.08
N ILE A 87 20.99 30.12 -6.69
CA ILE A 87 20.50 31.43 -6.24
C ILE A 87 21.26 31.91 -5.01
N THR A 88 21.50 31.02 -4.03
CA THR A 88 22.26 31.36 -2.82
C THR A 88 23.69 31.75 -3.14
N VAL A 89 24.40 31.00 -4.00
CA VAL A 89 25.78 31.34 -4.41
C VAL A 89 25.84 32.70 -5.11
N LEU A 90 24.91 32.98 -6.02
CA LEU A 90 24.84 34.27 -6.72
C LEU A 90 24.58 35.44 -5.76
N PHE A 91 23.70 35.25 -4.77
CA PHE A 91 23.43 36.26 -3.75
C PHE A 91 24.69 36.62 -2.96
N PHE A 92 25.42 35.62 -2.44
CA PHE A 92 26.66 35.86 -1.71
C PHE A 92 27.76 36.47 -2.59
N TYR A 93 27.85 36.08 -3.86
CA TYR A 93 28.79 36.70 -4.80
C TYR A 93 28.49 38.19 -5.02
N GLN A 94 27.21 38.56 -5.16
CA GLN A 94 26.81 39.97 -5.30
C GLN A 94 27.07 40.77 -4.02
N VAL A 95 26.87 40.17 -2.83
CA VAL A 95 27.07 40.86 -1.54
C VAL A 95 28.55 41.05 -1.21
N MET A 96 29.43 40.11 -1.61
CA MET A 96 30.87 40.21 -1.37
C MET A 96 31.63 41.04 -2.43
N ARG A 97 30.94 41.50 -3.47
CA ARG A 97 31.48 42.40 -4.50
C ARG A 97 31.16 43.85 -4.14
#